data_AF-A0A938QPU4-F1
#
_entry.id   AF-A0A938QPU4-F1
#
_cell.length_a   1.000
_cell.length_b   1.000
_cell.length_c   1.000
_cell.angle_alpha   90.00
_cell.angle_beta   90.00
_cell.angle_gamma   90.00
#
_symmetry.space_group_name_H-M   'P 1'
#
loop_
_entity.id
_entity.type
_entity.pdbx_description
1 polymer ?
#
loop_
_entity_poly.entity_id
_entity_poly.type
_entity_poly.pdbx_seq_one_letter_code
_entity_poly.pdbx_strand_id
1 'polypeptide(L)' 'MEDFEIQTVEELAKALKVKPSWVYGETRKTGPGTIPRIKVGKYIRFRLLEVLAWLEERGK' A
#
# COMPACT_ATOMS: atom_id res chain seq x y z
N MET A 1 18.73 -5.22 -10.61
CA MET A 1 17.50 -4.52 -10.97
C MET A 1 16.91 -4.06 -9.66
N GLU A 2 16.82 -2.76 -9.47
CA GLU A 2 16.37 -2.17 -8.22
C GLU A 2 14.84 -2.06 -8.26
N ASP A 3 14.17 -3.03 -7.64
CA ASP A 3 12.71 -3.11 -7.48
C ASP A 3 12.18 -2.02 -6.52
N PHE A 4 12.44 -0.75 -6.84
CA PHE A 4 11.77 0.40 -6.24
C PHE A 4 10.48 0.74 -6.99
N GLU A 5 9.73 -0.29 -7.42
CA GLU A 5 8.52 -0.08 -8.20
C GLU A 5 7.43 0.54 -7.33
N ILE A 6 7.16 1.81 -7.62
CA ILE A 6 6.08 2.58 -7.04
C ILE A 6 4.76 2.10 -7.65
N GLN A 7 4.03 1.30 -6.92
CA GLN A 7 2.78 0.69 -7.37
C GLN A 7 1.57 1.62 -7.17
N THR A 8 0.62 1.54 -8.09
CA THR A 8 -0.72 2.09 -7.93
C THR A 8 -1.58 1.22 -7.00
N VAL A 9 -2.79 1.69 -6.68
CA VAL A 9 -3.76 0.92 -5.88
C VAL A 9 -4.06 -0.44 -6.51
N GLU A 10 -4.22 -0.50 -7.83
CA GLU A 10 -4.56 -1.72 -8.55
C GLU A 10 -3.39 -2.70 -8.61
N GLU A 11 -2.19 -2.20 -8.88
CA GLU A 11 -0.96 -3.01 -8.89
C GLU A 11 -0.69 -3.59 -7.51
N LEU A 12 -0.77 -2.75 -6.46
CA LEU A 12 -0.60 -3.20 -5.08
C LEU A 12 -1.62 -4.27 -4.71
N ALA A 13 -2.89 -4.07 -5.09
CA ALA A 13 -3.94 -5.06 -4.84
C ALA A 13 -3.64 -6.39 -5.54
N LYS A 14 -3.15 -6.35 -6.77
CA LYS A 14 -2.73 -7.54 -7.53
C LYS A 14 -1.52 -8.22 -6.90
N ALA A 15 -0.51 -7.46 -6.48
CA ALA A 15 0.69 -7.96 -5.82
C ALA A 15 0.37 -8.66 -4.49
N LEU A 16 -0.51 -8.04 -3.68
CA LEU A 16 -0.98 -8.61 -2.41
C LEU A 16 -2.08 -9.67 -2.58
N LYS A 17 -2.57 -9.91 -3.81
CA LYS A 17 -3.72 -10.77 -4.13
C LYS A 17 -4.99 -10.42 -3.33
N VAL A 18 -5.19 -9.14 -3.04
CA VAL A 18 -6.37 -8.61 -2.33
C VAL A 18 -7.27 -7.81 -3.28
N LYS A 19 -8.47 -7.47 -2.82
CA LYS A 19 -9.38 -6.60 -3.59
C LYS A 19 -8.91 -5.13 -3.55
N PRO A 20 -8.97 -4.36 -4.65
CA PRO A 20 -8.65 -2.93 -4.65
C PRO A 20 -9.48 -2.13 -3.63
N SER A 21 -10.73 -2.54 -3.40
CA SER A 21 -11.60 -1.94 -2.38
C SER A 21 -11.02 -2.02 -0.97
N TRP A 22 -10.27 -3.09 -0.65
CA TRP A 22 -9.56 -3.20 0.64
C TRP A 22 -8.45 -2.15 0.75
N VAL A 23 -7.66 -1.95 -0.32
CA VAL A 23 -6.61 -0.93 -0.36
C VAL A 23 -7.20 0.46 -0.20
N TYR A 24 -8.31 0.77 -0.87
CA TYR A 24 -9.06 2.01 -0.64
C TYR A 24 -9.56 2.15 0.80
N GLY A 25 -10.02 1.05 1.41
CA GLY A 25 -10.43 1.00 2.81
C GLY A 25 -9.29 1.32 3.78
N GLU A 26 -8.13 0.68 3.62
CA GLU A 26 -6.94 0.97 4.42
C GLU A 26 -6.40 2.38 4.15
N THR A 27 -6.52 2.88 2.93
CA THR A 27 -6.17 4.27 2.58
C THR A 27 -7.14 5.26 3.25
N ARG A 28 -8.41 4.89 3.47
CA ARG A 28 -9.36 5.75 4.20
C ARG A 28 -9.11 5.78 5.69
N LYS A 29 -8.53 4.72 6.27
CA LYS A 29 -8.10 4.73 7.66
C LYS A 29 -6.99 5.77 7.80
N THR A 30 -7.19 6.74 8.68
CA THR A 30 -6.19 7.76 9.05
C THR A 30 -5.97 7.64 10.55
N GLY A 31 -4.82 7.11 10.94
CA GLY A 31 -4.45 6.82 12.32
C GLY A 31 -3.03 6.25 12.40
N PRO A 32 -2.50 6.08 13.62
CA PRO A 32 -1.22 5.40 13.81
C PRO A 32 -1.29 3.97 13.26
N GLY A 33 -0.32 3.60 12.43
CA GLY A 33 -0.25 2.28 11.80
C GLY A 33 -1.12 2.11 10.55
N THR A 34 -1.40 3.17 9.79
CA THR A 34 -2.07 3.05 8.48
C THR A 34 -1.12 2.63 7.37
N ILE A 35 -1.69 2.14 6.27
CA ILE A 35 -0.91 1.70 5.11
C ILE A 35 0.06 2.78 4.61
N PRO A 36 1.35 2.47 4.40
CA PRO A 36 2.33 3.42 3.89
C PRO A 36 1.98 3.82 2.47
N ARG A 37 1.72 5.12 2.27
CA ARG A 37 1.29 5.70 0.99
C ARG A 37 2.11 6.93 0.66
N ILE A 38 2.37 7.10 -0.61
CA ILE A 38 3.12 8.20 -1.19
C ILE A 38 2.12 9.04 -2.00
N LYS A 39 1.89 10.28 -1.58
CA LYS A 39 1.09 11.24 -2.36
C LYS A 39 1.99 11.91 -3.39
N VAL A 40 1.67 11.72 -4.67
CA VAL A 40 2.31 12.38 -5.82
C VAL A 40 1.28 13.28 -6.47
N GLY A 41 1.10 14.48 -5.90
CA GLY A 41 0.04 15.41 -6.30
C GLY A 41 -1.36 14.80 -6.09
N LYS A 42 -2.11 14.60 -7.18
CA LYS A 42 -3.43 13.94 -7.16
C LYS A 42 -3.37 12.42 -7.11
N TYR A 43 -2.18 11.84 -7.35
CA TYR A 43 -1.99 10.39 -7.40
C TYR A 43 -1.56 9.86 -6.05
N ILE A 44 -2.06 8.68 -5.71
CA ILE A 44 -1.60 7.92 -4.55
C ILE A 44 -0.84 6.71 -5.06
N ARG A 45 0.32 6.51 -4.47
CA ARG A 45 1.28 5.50 -4.82
C ARG A 45 1.71 4.73 -3.58
N PHE A 46 2.22 3.53 -3.78
CA PHE A 46 2.60 2.62 -2.71
C PHE A 46 3.92 1.96 -3.04
N ARG A 47 4.79 1.79 -2.05
CA ARG A 47 5.95 0.91 -2.19
C ARG A 47 5.57 -0.45 -1.63
N LEU A 48 5.67 -1.48 -2.47
CA LEU A 48 5.31 -2.84 -2.09
C LEU A 48 6.09 -3.30 -0.84
N LEU A 49 7.40 -3.03 -0.79
CA LEU A 49 8.24 -3.39 0.35
C LEU A 49 7.78 -2.74 1.65
N GLU A 50 7.43 -1.45 1.62
CA GLU A 50 6.91 -0.76 2.82
C GLU A 50 5.57 -1.35 3.25
N VAL A 51 4.69 -1.67 2.30
CA VAL A 51 3.37 -2.26 2.61
C VAL A 51 3.52 -3.68 3.16
N LEU A 52 4.44 -4.48 2.63
CA LEU A 52 4.74 -5.82 3.14
C LEU A 52 5.28 -5.77 4.57
N ALA A 53 6.28 -4.93 4.83
CA ALA A 53 6.82 -4.73 6.18
C ALA A 53 5.74 -4.26 7.16
N TRP A 54 4.85 -3.37 6.72
CA TRP A 54 3.71 -2.91 7.51
C TRP A 54 2.70 -4.03 7.80
N LEU A 55 2.45 -4.93 6.84
CA LEU A 55 1.59 -6.10 7.04
C LEU A 55 2.21 -7.07 8.04
N GLU A 56 3.52 -7.31 7.95
CA GLU A 56 4.26 -8.17 8.90
C GLU A 56 4.22 -7.60 10.32
N GLU A 57 4.37 -6.28 10.49
CA GLU A 57 4.31 -5.62 11.79
C GLU A 57 2.90 -5.67 12.42
N ARG A 58 1.84 -5.61 11.60
CA ARG A 58 0.45 -5.69 12.05
C ARG A 58 -0.09 -7.10 12.26
N GLY A 59 0.48 -8.11 11.60
CA GLY A 59 0.02 -9.49 11.60
C GLY A 59 0.28 -10.29 12.88
N LYS A 60 0.21 -9.63 14.05
CA LYS A 60 0.18 -10.30 15.35
C LYS A 60 -1.23 -10.75 15.73
#